data_AF-A0A1I3MY55-F1
#
_entry.id   AF-A0A1I3MY55-F1
#
_cell.length_a   1.000
_cell.length_b   1.000
_cell.length_c   1.000
_cell.angle_alpha   90.00
_cell.angle_beta   90.00
_cell.angle_gamma   90.00
#
_symmetry.space_group_name_H-M   'P 1'
#
loop_
_entity.id
_entity.type
_entity.pdbx_description
1 polymer ?
#
loop_
_entity_poly.entity_id
_entity_poly.type
_entity_poly.pdbx_seq_one_letter_code
_entity_poly.pdbx_strand_id
1 'polypeptide(L)' 'MNRGRQRENIFRDAQDYKAFTDLLKSTSEMFRVNVAAYCLMSNHYHILVQSSEGNLARAMRHLGGAYTKYIRGLHT' A
#
# COMPACT_ATOMS: atom_id res chain seq x y z
N MET A 1 5.78 -3.19 -10.72
CA MET A 1 6.47 -3.85 -9.59
C MET A 1 6.60 -2.83 -8.47
N ASN A 2 6.04 -3.09 -7.28
CA ASN A 2 6.03 -2.13 -6.17
C ASN A 2 7.30 -2.28 -5.33
N ARG A 3 8.31 -1.48 -5.64
CA ARG A 3 9.65 -1.60 -5.07
C ARG A 3 10.19 -0.21 -4.73
N GLY A 4 10.91 -0.10 -3.61
CA GLY A 4 11.53 1.14 -3.18
C GLY A 4 12.46 1.67 -4.26
N ARG A 5 12.43 2.99 -4.48
CA ARG A 5 13.36 3.65 -5.39
C ARG A 5 14.78 3.35 -4.92
N GLN A 6 15.68 3.00 -5.83
CA GLN A 6 17.06 2.61 -5.51
C GLN A 6 17.20 1.48 -4.47
N ARG A 7 16.20 0.58 -4.35
CA ARG A 7 16.16 -0.50 -3.36
C ARG A 7 16.06 -0.03 -1.90
N GLU A 8 15.72 1.25 -1.67
CA GLU A 8 15.51 1.81 -0.33
C GLU A 8 14.39 1.10 0.41
N ASN A 9 14.44 1.17 1.75
CA ASN A 9 13.38 0.68 2.60
C ASN A 9 12.13 1.56 2.44
N ILE A 10 11.03 0.94 1.97
CA ILE A 10 9.67 1.48 1.96
C ILE A 10 9.09 1.54 3.38
N PHE A 11 9.41 0.54 4.20
CA PHE A 11 8.99 0.44 5.60
C PHE A 11 10.24 0.47 6.48
N ARG A 12 10.29 1.40 7.43
CA ARG A 12 11.46 1.63 8.29
C ARG A 12 11.28 1.06 9.68
N ASP A 13 10.06 1.08 10.19
CA ASP A 13 9.69 0.56 11.50
C ASP A 13 8.30 -0.09 11.49
N ALA A 14 7.88 -0.65 12.62
CA ALA A 14 6.59 -1.31 12.76
C ALA A 14 5.38 -0.39 12.52
N GLN A 15 5.52 0.92 12.71
CA GLN A 15 4.44 1.88 12.48
C GLN A 15 4.17 2.04 10.98
N ASP A 16 5.22 2.05 10.16
CA ASP A 16 5.09 2.08 8.70
C ASP A 16 4.31 0.87 8.16
N TYR A 17 4.64 -0.34 8.65
CA TYR A 17 3.90 -1.56 8.29
C TYR A 17 2.42 -1.46 8.67
N LYS A 18 2.15 -1.00 9.91
CA LYS A 18 0.78 -0.85 10.41
C LYS A 18 -0.01 0.17 9.58
N ALA A 19 0.56 1.35 9.35
CA ALA A 19 -0.06 2.40 8.55
C ALA A 19 -0.35 1.93 7.12
N PHE A 20 0.57 1.18 6.51
CA PHE A 20 0.32 0.59 5.20
C PHE A 20 -0.83 -0.41 5.22
N THR A 21 -0.90 -1.32 6.21
CA THR A 21 -2.02 -2.27 6.32
C THR A 21 -3.36 -1.59 6.58
N ASP A 22 -3.39 -0.52 7.38
CA ASP A 22 -4.61 0.27 7.64
C ASP A 22 -5.07 1.00 6.36
N LEU A 23 -4.13 1.56 5.59
CA LEU A 23 -4.41 2.16 4.28
C LEU A 23 -4.86 1.13 3.26
N LEU A 24 -4.27 -0.07 3.25
CA LEU A 24 -4.68 -1.17 2.38
C LEU A 24 -6.12 -1.60 2.67
N LYS A 25 -6.48 -1.74 3.96
CA LYS A 25 -7.83 -2.06 4.39
C LYS A 25 -8.85 -0.99 3.96
N SER A 26 -8.57 0.28 4.28
CA SER A 26 -9.48 1.38 3.90
C SER A 26 -9.60 1.55 2.39
N THR A 27 -8.51 1.35 1.63
CA THR A 27 -8.55 1.34 0.17
C THR A 27 -9.39 0.17 -0.35
N SER A 28 -9.26 -1.02 0.24
CA SER A 28 -10.04 -2.21 -0.11
C SER A 28 -11.54 -1.96 0.05
N GLU A 29 -11.95 -1.37 1.18
CA GLU A 29 -13.34 -0.99 1.45
C GLU A 29 -13.83 0.10 0.50
N MET A 30 -13.04 1.17 0.29
CA MET A 30 -13.41 2.31 -0.57
C MET A 30 -13.62 1.92 -2.03
N PHE A 31 -12.74 1.06 -2.56
CA PHE A 31 -12.78 0.64 -3.96
C PHE A 31 -13.43 -0.72 -4.16
N ARG A 32 -13.96 -1.35 -3.10
CA ARG A 32 -14.59 -2.68 -3.17
C ARG A 32 -13.69 -3.73 -3.84
N VAL A 33 -12.40 -3.66 -3.58
CA VAL A 33 -11.42 -4.66 -4.04
C VAL A 33 -11.18 -5.67 -2.93
N ASN A 34 -11.18 -6.95 -3.25
CA ASN A 34 -10.97 -8.01 -2.26
C ASN A 34 -9.49 -8.35 -2.19
N VAL A 35 -8.88 -8.22 -1.00
CA VAL A 35 -7.48 -8.57 -0.76
C VAL A 35 -7.43 -9.98 -0.17
N ALA A 36 -6.99 -10.95 -0.96
CA ALA A 36 -6.89 -12.34 -0.53
C ALA A 36 -5.63 -12.62 0.31
N ALA A 37 -4.52 -11.95 -0.02
CA ALA A 37 -3.26 -12.07 0.70
C ALA A 37 -2.36 -10.85 0.45
N TYR A 38 -1.40 -10.62 1.35
CA TYR A 38 -0.33 -9.65 1.15
C TYR A 38 0.96 -10.10 1.84
N CYS A 39 2.10 -9.64 1.33
CA CYS A 39 3.42 -9.82 1.91
C CYS A 39 4.16 -8.49 1.89
N LEU A 40 4.62 -8.03 3.05
CA LEU A 40 5.34 -6.76 3.21
C LEU A 40 6.79 -7.04 3.57
N MET A 41 7.71 -6.61 2.71
CA MET A 41 9.16 -6.66 2.94
C MET A 41 9.68 -5.24 3.02
N SER A 42 10.81 -5.02 3.71
CA SER A 42 11.30 -3.66 3.98
C SER A 42 11.39 -2.78 2.73
N ASN A 43 11.73 -3.34 1.56
CA ASN A 43 11.95 -2.61 0.32
C ASN A 43 10.96 -2.93 -0.83
N HIS A 44 9.96 -3.78 -0.62
CA HIS A 44 8.91 -4.07 -1.61
C HIS A 44 7.71 -4.78 -0.97
N TYR A 45 6.59 -4.84 -1.69
CA TYR A 45 5.42 -5.56 -1.24
C TYR A 45 4.67 -6.24 -2.38
N HIS A 46 3.98 -7.32 -2.03
CA HIS A 46 3.11 -8.09 -2.90
C HIS A 46 1.69 -8.11 -2.34
N ILE A 47 0.70 -7.95 -3.21
CA ILE A 47 -0.73 -7.98 -2.83
C ILE A 47 -1.44 -8.86 -3.86
N LEU A 48 -2.13 -9.88 -3.37
CA LEU A 48 -3.05 -10.69 -4.15
C LEU A 48 -4.45 -10.11 -4.00
N VAL A 49 -4.98 -9.58 -5.10
CA VAL A 49 -6.22 -8.80 -5.11
C VAL A 49 -7.14 -9.23 -6.24
N GLN A 50 -8.43 -9.27 -5.94
CA GLN A 50 -9.50 -9.49 -6.90
C GLN A 50 -10.35 -8.22 -7.01
N SER A 51 -10.65 -7.80 -8.24
CA SER A 51 -11.44 -6.60 -8.53
C SER A 51 -12.50 -6.94 -9.57
N SER A 52 -13.77 -6.94 -9.19
CA SER A 52 -14.90 -7.16 -10.10
C SER A 52 -15.29 -5.90 -10.88
N GLU A 53 -15.01 -4.71 -10.36
CA GLU A 53 -15.45 -3.42 -10.93
C GLU A 53 -14.44 -2.80 -11.91
N GLY A 54 -13.38 -3.52 -12.30
CA GLY A 54 -12.33 -3.00 -13.20
C GLY A 54 -11.55 -1.77 -12.66
N ASN A 55 -11.63 -1.50 -11.36
CA ASN A 55 -11.15 -0.27 -10.74
C ASN A 55 -9.78 -0.43 -10.04
N LEU A 56 -9.14 -1.59 -10.18
CA LEU A 56 -7.87 -1.94 -9.51
C LEU A 56 -6.78 -0.88 -9.69
N ALA A 57 -6.60 -0.34 -10.90
CA ALA A 57 -5.59 0.69 -11.14
C ALA A 57 -5.82 1.97 -10.31
N ARG A 58 -7.09 2.36 -10.12
CA ARG A 58 -7.46 3.51 -9.28
C ARG A 58 -7.21 3.22 -7.80
N ALA A 59 -7.58 2.02 -7.34
CA ALA A 59 -7.33 1.58 -5.97
C ALA A 59 -5.82 1.60 -5.65
N MET A 60 -5.00 1.01 -6.51
CA MET A 60 -3.54 0.97 -6.32
C MET A 60 -2.90 2.36 -6.35
N ARG A 61 -3.38 3.26 -7.23
CA ARG A 61 -2.93 4.66 -7.26
C ARG A 61 -3.31 5.40 -5.99
N HIS A 62 -4.50 5.16 -5.45
CA HIS A 62 -4.94 5.77 -4.19
C HIS A 62 -4.08 5.29 -3.02
N LEU A 63 -3.90 3.97 -2.86
CA LEU A 63 -3.07 3.37 -1.82
C LEU A 63 -1.64 3.94 -1.83
N GLY A 64 -0.98 3.94 -2.99
CA GLY A 64 0.38 4.45 -3.12
C GLY A 64 0.50 5.94 -2.81
N GLY A 65 -0.48 6.74 -3.26
CA GLY A 65 -0.52 8.18 -2.98
C GLY A 65 -0.75 8.48 -1.50
N ALA A 66 -1.70 7.79 -0.86
CA ALA A 66 -1.99 7.95 0.56
C ALA A 66 -0.78 7.57 1.44
N TYR A 67 -0.13 6.44 1.14
CA TYR A 67 1.06 6.03 1.88
C TYR A 67 2.25 6.99 1.67
N THR A 68 2.46 7.49 0.45
CA THR A 68 3.47 8.53 0.19
C THR A 68 3.22 9.79 1.00
N LYS A 69 1.96 10.20 1.15
CA LYS A 69 1.57 11.37 1.95
C LYS A 69 1.81 11.12 3.45
N TYR A 70 1.48 9.93 3.95
CA TYR A 70 1.75 9.53 5.34
C TYR A 70 3.25 9.66 5.67
N ILE A 71 4.11 9.03 4.86
CA ILE A 71 5.57 9.08 5.09
C ILE A 71 6.08 10.52 5.03
N ARG A 72 5.62 11.34 4.09
CA ARG A 72 6.03 12.76 4.01
C ARG A 72 5.59 13.58 5.22
N GLY A 73 4.43 13.28 5.80
CA GLY A 73 3.93 13.98 6.99
C GLY A 73 4.71 13.66 8.28
N LEU A 74 5.31 12.47 8.36
CA LEU A 74 6.22 12.09 9.46
C LEU A 74 7.59 12.78 9.39
N HIS A 75 7.94 13.38 8.25
CA HIS A 75 9.23 14.01 7.97
C HIS A 75 9.21 15.54 8.13
N THR A 76 8.35 16.05 9.02
CA THR A 76 8.23 17.49 9.32
C THR A 76 8.73 17.80 10.71
#